data_AF-A0A3N5H0F1-F1
#
_entry.id   AF-A0A3N5H0F1-F1
#
_cell.length_a   1.000
_cell.length_b   1.000
_cell.length_c   1.000
_cell.angle_alpha   90.00
_cell.angle_beta   90.00
_cell.angle_gamma   90.00
#
_symmetry.space_group_name_H-M   'P 1'
#
loop_
_entity.id
_entity.type
_entity.pdbx_description
1 polymer ?
#
loop_
_entity_poly.entity_id
_entity_poly.type
_entity_poly.pdbx_seq_one_letter_code
_entity_poly.pdbx_strand_id
1 'polypeptide(L)'
;MTVADGRDNPGEAGRRFEEQKPATDYPIKMTGDNAAFVQSALEGILKRAGNPGPGPTATKLAVTLDDLYLEEKTYVNAEFSGGVALEVVVSGANSSTPCWKGEITGQGNNYGKVGSTETYQQTVNRALENAVFNMFRQKKFREALCLKCASS
;
A
#
# COMPACT_ATOMS: atom_id res chain seq x y z
N MET A 1 -12.79 -2.48 2.24
CA MET A 1 -11.91 -3.65 2.35
C MET A 1 -12.04 -4.21 3.76
N THR A 2 -12.30 -5.51 3.89
CA THR A 2 -12.54 -6.18 5.18
C THR A 2 -11.58 -7.36 5.28
N VAL A 3 -10.78 -7.42 6.35
CA VAL A 3 -9.79 -8.49 6.58
C VAL A 3 -10.42 -9.55 7.50
N ALA A 4 -10.39 -10.83 7.13
CA ALA A 4 -11.06 -11.91 7.86
C ALA A 4 -10.17 -13.16 8.03
N ASP A 5 -10.52 -14.01 9.00
CA ASP A 5 -9.85 -15.30 9.28
C ASP A 5 -10.07 -16.28 8.12
N GLY A 6 -8.99 -16.90 7.65
CA GLY A 6 -8.87 -17.45 6.31
C GLY A 6 -9.19 -18.92 6.11
N ARG A 7 -10.15 -19.53 6.82
CA ARG A 7 -10.51 -20.92 6.51
C ARG A 7 -11.23 -20.97 5.13
N ASP A 8 -10.71 -21.83 4.23
CA ASP A 8 -11.15 -22.16 2.85
C ASP A 8 -10.74 -21.22 1.67
N ASN A 9 -9.51 -21.38 1.14
CA ASN A 9 -8.83 -20.61 0.05
C ASN A 9 -9.66 -20.31 -1.23
N PRO A 10 -9.38 -19.27 -2.06
CA PRO A 10 -8.09 -18.58 -2.33
C PRO A 10 -8.14 -17.03 -2.23
N GLY A 11 -7.23 -16.42 -1.46
CA GLY A 11 -7.15 -14.96 -1.27
C GLY A 11 -6.22 -14.53 -0.13
N GLU A 12 -5.12 -15.27 0.03
CA GLU A 12 -4.18 -15.13 1.14
C GLU A 12 -3.47 -13.76 1.07
N ALA A 13 -3.64 -12.96 2.12
CA ALA A 13 -3.00 -11.67 2.30
C ALA A 13 -1.86 -11.73 3.34
N GLY A 14 -1.64 -12.89 3.96
CA GLY A 14 -0.71 -13.01 5.08
C GLY A 14 -0.87 -14.27 5.92
N ARG A 15 -0.09 -14.35 7.00
CA ARG A 15 -0.12 -15.46 7.96
C ARG A 15 -0.11 -14.98 9.41
N ARG A 16 -0.74 -15.74 10.28
CA ARG A 16 -0.62 -15.65 11.74
C ARG A 16 0.06 -16.91 12.26
N PHE A 17 1.05 -16.77 13.13
CA PHE A 17 1.73 -17.91 13.75
C PHE A 17 2.05 -17.66 15.23
N GLU A 18 2.06 -18.74 16.00
CA GLU A 18 2.56 -18.73 17.39
C GLU A 18 4.08 -18.80 17.38
N GLU A 19 4.77 -17.83 17.99
CA GLU A 19 6.25 -17.80 17.96
C GLU A 19 6.87 -19.03 18.64
N GLN A 20 6.22 -19.56 19.68
CA GLN A 20 6.67 -20.78 20.36
C GLN A 20 6.31 -22.07 19.58
N LYS A 21 5.43 -21.98 18.59
CA LYS A 21 4.97 -23.09 17.73
C LYS A 21 4.74 -22.61 16.28
N PRO A 22 5.79 -22.22 15.54
CA PRO A 22 5.65 -21.61 14.22
C PRO A 22 5.14 -22.59 13.15
N ALA A 23 4.98 -23.87 13.47
CA ALA A 23 4.44 -24.89 12.57
C ALA A 23 2.91 -24.78 12.37
N THR A 24 2.22 -23.97 13.17
CA THR A 24 0.78 -23.73 13.03
C THR A 24 0.55 -22.35 12.42
N ASP A 25 0.47 -22.30 11.09
CA ASP A 25 0.12 -21.09 10.34
C ASP A 25 -1.41 -20.98 10.18
N TYR A 26 -1.96 -19.80 10.45
CA TYR A 26 -3.34 -19.45 10.15
C TYR A 26 -3.35 -18.39 9.04
N PRO A 27 -3.93 -18.69 7.86
CA PRO A 27 -3.95 -17.74 6.76
C PRO A 27 -4.83 -16.53 7.10
N ILE A 28 -4.33 -15.34 6.75
CA ILE A 28 -5.08 -14.09 6.83
C ILE A 28 -5.64 -13.83 5.43
N LYS A 29 -6.95 -13.55 5.32
CA LYS A 29 -7.57 -13.20 4.03
C LYS A 29 -7.95 -11.73 3.99
N MET A 30 -7.71 -11.11 2.85
CA MET A 30 -8.29 -9.81 2.53
C MET A 30 -9.46 -9.99 1.58
N THR A 31 -10.61 -9.43 1.94
CA THR A 31 -11.79 -9.39 1.08
C THR A 31 -12.07 -7.96 0.64
N GLY A 32 -12.43 -7.81 -0.64
CA GLY A 32 -12.68 -6.53 -1.29
C GLY A 32 -11.67 -6.20 -2.39
N ASP A 33 -11.91 -5.08 -3.06
CA ASP A 33 -11.05 -4.60 -4.13
C ASP A 33 -9.83 -3.85 -3.56
N ASN A 34 -8.69 -4.52 -3.54
CA ASN A 34 -7.43 -3.97 -3.04
C ASN A 34 -6.96 -2.76 -3.88
N ALA A 35 -7.23 -2.76 -5.19
CA ALA A 35 -6.88 -1.65 -6.06
C ALA A 35 -7.75 -0.42 -5.72
N ALA A 36 -9.06 -0.61 -5.52
CA ALA A 36 -9.95 0.48 -5.10
C ALA A 36 -9.57 1.05 -3.73
N PHE A 37 -9.10 0.21 -2.79
CA PHE A 37 -8.60 0.66 -1.50
C PHE A 37 -7.34 1.53 -1.64
N VAL A 38 -6.33 1.05 -2.38
CA VAL A 38 -5.09 1.81 -2.65
C VAL A 38 -5.40 3.12 -3.35
N GLN A 39 -6.27 3.10 -4.37
CA GLN A 39 -6.72 4.29 -5.08
C GLN A 39 -7.40 5.30 -4.13
N SER A 40 -8.35 4.85 -3.31
CA SER A 40 -9.08 5.74 -2.38
C SER A 40 -8.14 6.40 -1.37
N ALA A 41 -7.17 5.65 -0.84
CA ALA A 41 -6.19 6.16 0.09
C ALA A 41 -5.25 7.19 -0.57
N LEU A 42 -4.75 6.89 -1.77
CA LEU A 42 -3.94 7.82 -2.56
C LEU A 42 -4.68 9.10 -2.89
N GLU A 43 -5.93 9.01 -3.36
CA GLU A 43 -6.77 10.17 -3.62
C GLU A 43 -6.98 11.01 -2.36
N GLY A 44 -7.21 10.37 -1.21
CA GLY A 44 -7.33 11.06 0.08
C GLY A 44 -6.05 11.82 0.46
N ILE A 45 -4.88 11.20 0.31
CA ILE A 45 -3.58 11.83 0.59
C ILE A 45 -3.32 12.99 -0.39
N LEU A 46 -3.55 12.78 -1.69
CA LEU A 46 -3.35 13.80 -2.72
C LEU A 46 -4.30 15.00 -2.54
N LYS A 47 -5.56 14.76 -2.19
CA LYS A 47 -6.52 15.83 -1.86
C LYS A 47 -6.03 16.65 -0.66
N ARG A 48 -5.55 16.00 0.41
CA ARG A 48 -4.96 16.69 1.57
C ARG A 48 -3.71 17.49 1.21
N ALA A 49 -2.94 17.03 0.22
CA ALA A 49 -1.79 17.75 -0.32
C ALA A 49 -2.15 18.91 -1.28
N GLY A 50 -3.45 19.20 -1.49
CA GLY A 50 -3.91 20.30 -2.32
C GLY A 50 -3.99 19.98 -3.82
N ASN A 51 -4.11 18.71 -4.21
CA ASN A 51 -4.31 18.32 -5.61
C ASN A 51 -5.59 18.98 -6.17
N PRO A 52 -5.50 19.82 -7.21
CA PRO A 52 -6.66 20.49 -7.80
C PRO A 52 -7.64 19.54 -8.51
N GLY A 53 -7.29 18.26 -8.68
CA GLY A 53 -8.15 17.25 -9.28
C GLY A 53 -7.94 17.09 -10.79
N PRO A 54 -8.86 16.40 -11.49
CA PRO A 54 -8.71 16.10 -12.91
C PRO A 54 -8.81 17.37 -13.77
N GLY A 55 -7.99 17.44 -14.82
CA GLY A 55 -8.00 18.54 -15.78
C GLY A 55 -7.29 18.15 -17.09
N PRO A 56 -7.51 18.90 -18.19
CA PRO A 56 -6.95 18.57 -19.49
C PRO A 56 -5.41 18.64 -19.55
N THR A 57 -4.78 19.34 -18.60
CA THR A 57 -3.33 19.44 -18.44
C THR A 57 -2.79 18.64 -17.26
N ALA A 58 -3.64 17.83 -16.61
CA ALA A 58 -3.24 17.09 -15.42
C ALA A 58 -2.25 15.96 -15.75
N THR A 59 -1.20 15.87 -14.95
CA THR A 59 -0.30 14.72 -14.94
C THR A 59 -1.07 13.48 -14.52
N LYS A 60 -0.89 12.38 -15.25
CA LYS A 60 -1.50 11.08 -14.96
C LYS A 60 -0.57 10.31 -14.02
N LEU A 61 -1.13 9.82 -12.92
CA LEU A 61 -0.48 8.92 -11.98
C LEU A 61 -1.14 7.55 -12.10
N ALA A 62 -0.42 6.56 -12.63
CA ALA A 62 -0.84 5.17 -12.59
C ALA A 62 -0.13 4.47 -11.43
N VAL A 63 -0.87 3.66 -10.67
CA VAL A 63 -0.36 2.88 -9.55
C VAL A 63 -0.83 1.45 -9.70
N THR A 64 0.11 0.52 -9.65
CA THR A 64 -0.15 -0.92 -9.60
C THR A 64 0.28 -1.42 -8.22
N LEU A 65 -0.58 -2.21 -7.58
CA LEU A 65 -0.23 -2.93 -6.36
C LEU A 65 0.49 -4.21 -6.76
N ASP A 66 1.79 -4.27 -6.51
CA ASP A 66 2.62 -5.44 -6.88
C ASP A 66 2.59 -6.50 -5.78
N ASP A 67 2.69 -6.07 -4.53
CA ASP A 67 2.67 -6.96 -3.38
C ASP A 67 1.97 -6.32 -2.17
N LEU A 68 1.32 -7.16 -1.39
CA LEU A 68 0.72 -6.83 -0.12
C LEU A 68 0.84 -8.04 0.78
N TYR A 69 1.52 -7.87 1.91
CA TYR A 69 1.62 -8.92 2.92
C TYR A 69 1.27 -8.40 4.30
N LEU A 70 0.82 -9.32 5.14
CA LEU A 70 0.51 -9.10 6.54
C LEU A 70 1.01 -10.29 7.36
N GLU A 71 1.54 -10.01 8.52
CA GLU A 71 2.00 -11.01 9.46
C GLU A 71 1.49 -10.68 10.85
N GLU A 72 0.95 -11.67 11.54
CA GLU A 72 0.67 -11.59 12.97
C GLU A 72 1.51 -12.61 13.72
N LYS A 73 2.24 -12.10 14.70
CA LYS A 73 3.08 -12.89 15.59
C LYS A 73 2.45 -12.91 16.98
N THR A 74 2.08 -14.09 17.46
CA THR A 74 1.50 -14.25 18.79
C THR A 74 2.55 -14.80 19.75
N TYR A 75 2.90 -14.01 20.78
CA TYR A 75 3.75 -14.42 21.90
C TYR A 75 3.07 -14.12 23.24
N VAL A 76 3.38 -13.00 23.89
CA VAL A 76 2.69 -12.50 25.11
C VAL A 76 1.64 -11.44 24.76
N ASN A 77 1.94 -10.58 23.79
CA ASN A 77 0.99 -9.69 23.09
C ASN A 77 1.02 -10.05 21.59
N ALA A 78 -0.04 -9.70 20.85
CA ALA A 78 -0.04 -9.88 19.39
C ALA A 78 0.66 -8.69 18.72
N GLU A 79 1.68 -8.99 17.93
CA GLU A 79 2.39 -8.05 17.09
C GLU A 79 1.94 -8.24 15.64
N PHE A 80 1.70 -7.13 14.94
CA PHE A 80 1.25 -7.11 13.57
C PHE A 80 2.28 -6.36 12.75
N SER A 81 2.73 -6.98 11.66
CA SER A 81 3.56 -6.32 10.65
C SER A 81 2.89 -6.44 9.29
N GLY A 82 3.11 -5.47 8.42
CA GLY A 82 2.58 -5.49 7.08
C GLY A 82 3.43 -4.69 6.13
N GLY A 83 3.35 -5.02 4.86
CA GLY A 83 4.07 -4.34 3.80
C GLY A 83 3.24 -4.21 2.54
N VAL A 84 3.55 -3.16 1.79
CA VAL A 84 2.95 -2.87 0.49
C VAL A 84 4.07 -2.49 -0.47
N ALA A 85 4.05 -3.05 -1.68
CA ALA A 85 4.89 -2.65 -2.80
C ALA A 85 4.01 -2.13 -3.94
N LEU A 86 4.37 -0.96 -4.48
CA LEU A 86 3.64 -0.26 -5.53
C LEU A 86 4.57 0.03 -6.70
N GLU A 87 4.19 -0.37 -7.91
CA GLU A 87 4.74 0.22 -9.13
C GLU A 87 3.98 1.52 -9.42
N VAL A 88 4.71 2.61 -9.60
CA VAL A 88 4.13 3.92 -9.85
C VAL A 88 4.70 4.51 -11.13
N VAL A 89 3.81 5.01 -11.98
CA VAL A 89 4.14 5.63 -13.25
C VAL A 89 3.51 7.02 -13.33
N VAL A 90 4.33 8.02 -13.64
CA VAL A 90 3.92 9.41 -13.82
C VAL A 90 4.08 9.77 -15.29
N SER A 91 3.00 10.18 -15.94
CA SER A 91 2.98 10.58 -17.35
C SER A 91 2.36 11.97 -17.51
N GLY A 92 2.94 12.81 -18.38
CA GLY A 92 2.31 14.07 -18.77
C GLY A 92 0.96 13.85 -19.47
N ALA A 93 0.08 14.85 -19.46
CA ALA A 93 -1.30 14.75 -19.98
C ALA A 93 -1.40 14.12 -21.38
N ASN A 94 -0.45 14.45 -22.26
CA ASN A 94 -0.37 14.00 -23.65
C ASN A 94 0.93 13.28 -24.00
N SER A 95 1.68 12.78 -23.00
CA SER A 95 2.94 12.07 -23.26
C SER A 95 2.70 10.57 -23.39
N SER A 96 3.23 9.96 -24.46
CA SER A 96 3.33 8.50 -24.59
C SER A 96 4.46 7.91 -23.76
N THR A 97 5.41 8.73 -23.32
CA THR A 97 6.57 8.32 -22.52
C THR A 97 6.37 8.73 -21.06
N PRO A 98 6.57 7.83 -20.10
CA PRO A 98 6.48 8.18 -18.68
C PRO A 98 7.61 9.14 -18.30
N CYS A 99 7.24 10.19 -17.57
CA CYS A 99 8.18 11.16 -17.00
C CYS A 99 8.95 10.58 -15.82
N TRP A 100 8.34 9.60 -15.14
CA TRP A 100 8.98 8.83 -14.09
C TRP A 100 8.27 7.48 -13.93
N LYS A 101 9.05 6.44 -13.65
CA LYS A 101 8.57 5.12 -13.23
C LYS A 101 9.44 4.66 -12.07
N GLY A 102 8.84 4.05 -11.06
CA GLY A 102 9.58 3.47 -9.95
C GLY A 102 8.73 2.58 -9.07
N GLU A 103 9.40 1.68 -8.36
CA GLU A 103 8.81 0.87 -7.30
C GLU A 103 8.94 1.62 -5.97
N ILE A 104 7.87 1.59 -5.18
CA ILE A 104 7.82 2.20 -3.86
C ILE A 104 7.27 1.18 -2.87
N THR A 105 7.99 1.03 -1.76
CA THR A 105 7.59 0.15 -0.68
C THR A 105 7.29 0.92 0.60
N GLY A 106 6.42 0.36 1.43
CA GLY A 106 6.12 0.86 2.76
C GLY A 106 5.82 -0.29 3.70
N GLN A 107 6.15 -0.09 4.97
CA GLN A 107 5.95 -1.07 6.03
C GLN A 107 5.19 -0.44 7.19
N GLY A 108 4.38 -1.23 7.87
CA GLY A 108 3.61 -0.81 9.04
C GLY A 108 3.71 -1.85 10.13
N ASN A 109 3.90 -1.39 11.37
CA ASN A 109 3.84 -2.24 12.56
C ASN A 109 2.75 -1.75 13.51
N ASN A 110 2.12 -2.69 14.21
CA ASN A 110 1.10 -2.42 15.21
C ASN A 110 1.10 -3.48 16.32
N TYR A 111 0.47 -3.16 17.44
CA TYR A 111 0.23 -4.08 18.55
C TYR A 111 -1.26 -4.11 18.87
N GLY A 112 -1.80 -5.28 19.21
CA GLY A 112 -3.24 -5.39 19.45
C GLY A 112 -3.70 -6.71 20.03
N LYS A 113 -5.01 -6.94 19.93
CA LYS A 113 -5.62 -8.23 20.29
C LYS A 113 -5.41 -9.22 19.16
N VAL A 114 -5.19 -10.48 19.51
CA VAL A 114 -5.00 -11.57 18.55
C VAL A 114 -6.16 -11.62 17.55
N GLY A 115 -5.85 -11.71 16.25
CA GLY A 115 -6.84 -11.79 15.18
C GLY A 115 -7.74 -10.56 15.00
N SER A 116 -7.31 -9.39 15.50
CA SER A 116 -8.07 -8.14 15.38
C SER A 116 -8.08 -7.62 13.94
N THR A 117 -9.24 -7.71 13.28
CA THR A 117 -9.48 -7.13 11.94
C THR A 117 -9.14 -5.63 11.89
N GLU A 118 -9.47 -4.89 12.94
CA GLU A 118 -9.16 -3.47 13.02
C GLU A 118 -7.63 -3.24 13.02
N THR A 119 -6.90 -4.06 13.78
CA THR A 119 -5.44 -3.95 13.87
C THR A 119 -4.77 -4.35 12.56
N TYR A 120 -5.29 -5.36 11.86
CA TYR A 120 -4.86 -5.69 10.49
C TYR A 120 -5.04 -4.51 9.53
N GLN A 121 -6.23 -3.91 9.50
CA GLN A 121 -6.52 -2.76 8.63
C GLN A 121 -5.60 -1.57 8.96
N GLN A 122 -5.41 -1.25 10.24
CA GLN A 122 -4.51 -0.18 10.67
C GLN A 122 -3.05 -0.46 10.24
N THR A 123 -2.62 -1.72 10.27
CA THR A 123 -1.26 -2.11 9.86
C THR A 123 -1.05 -1.92 8.37
N VAL A 124 -2.00 -2.36 7.54
CA VAL A 124 -1.98 -2.14 6.08
C VAL A 124 -2.07 -0.65 5.75
N ASN A 125 -2.94 0.11 6.43
CA ASN A 125 -3.05 1.55 6.24
C ASN A 125 -1.71 2.25 6.51
N ARG A 126 -1.03 1.89 7.61
CA ARG A 126 0.30 2.43 7.95
C ARG A 126 1.34 2.08 6.88
N ALA A 127 1.36 0.84 6.39
CA ALA A 127 2.25 0.43 5.33
C ALA A 127 2.03 1.27 4.06
N LEU A 128 0.78 1.48 3.67
CA LEU A 128 0.43 2.30 2.51
C LEU A 128 0.77 3.78 2.71
N GLU A 129 0.47 4.36 3.87
CA GLU A 129 0.84 5.74 4.20
C GLU A 129 2.37 5.95 4.11
N ASN A 130 3.14 5.01 4.64
CA ASN A 130 4.60 5.03 4.55
C ASN A 130 5.10 4.86 3.12
N ALA A 131 4.47 4.00 2.30
CA ALA A 131 4.79 3.87 0.88
C ALA A 131 4.56 5.22 0.17
N VAL A 132 3.41 5.85 0.36
CA VAL A 132 3.09 7.14 -0.26
C VAL A 132 4.05 8.24 0.22
N PHE A 133 4.38 8.27 1.51
CA PHE A 133 5.39 9.19 2.03
C PHE A 133 6.77 8.98 1.38
N ASN A 134 7.22 7.72 1.23
CA ASN A 134 8.46 7.37 0.54
C ASN A 134 8.44 7.79 -0.93
N MET A 135 7.31 7.64 -1.62
CA MET A 135 7.10 8.15 -2.99
C MET A 135 7.34 9.66 -3.05
N PHE A 136 6.71 10.43 -2.16
CA PHE A 136 6.89 11.89 -2.12
C PHE A 136 8.30 12.32 -1.71
N ARG A 137 9.07 11.47 -1.02
CA ARG A 137 10.49 11.74 -0.72
C ARG A 137 11.40 11.60 -1.93
N GLN A 138 10.99 10.86 -2.96
CA GLN A 138 11.77 10.75 -4.20
C GLN A 138 11.81 12.09 -4.94
N LYS A 139 13.00 12.67 -5.06
CA LYS A 139 13.21 13.95 -5.77
C LYS A 139 12.70 13.88 -7.21
N LYS A 140 13.04 12.81 -7.93
CA LYS A 140 12.62 12.60 -9.33
C LYS A 140 11.10 12.48 -9.48
N PHE A 141 10.42 11.87 -8.52
CA PHE A 141 8.95 11.82 -8.51
C PHE A 141 8.35 13.22 -8.38
N ARG A 142 8.83 14.02 -7.40
CA ARG A 142 8.36 15.41 -7.24
C ARG A 142 8.64 16.27 -8.47
N GLU A 143 9.80 16.09 -9.11
CA GLU A 143 10.14 16.80 -10.36
C GLU A 143 9.21 16.40 -11.52
N ALA A 144 8.90 15.11 -11.65
CA ALA A 144 7.96 14.60 -12.64
C ALA A 144 6.53 15.14 -12.44
N LEU A 145 6.09 15.33 -11.19
CA LEU A 145 4.79 15.96 -10.90
C LEU A 145 4.73 17.41 -11.38
N CYS A 146 5.85 18.15 -11.35
CA CYS A 146 5.95 19.52 -11.85
C CYS A 146 6.19 19.61 -13.36
N LEU A 147 5.93 18.54 -14.13
CA LEU A 147 6.17 18.45 -15.57
C LEU A 147 7.64 18.69 -15.97
N LYS A 148 8.58 18.61 -15.02
CA LYS A 148 10.01 18.48 -15.31
C LYS A 148 10.29 17.01 -15.59
N CYS A 149 9.68 16.49 -16.66
CA CYS A 149 10.07 15.21 -17.21
C CYS A 149 11.55 15.36 -17.56
N ALA A 150 12.42 14.58 -16.92
CA ALA A 150 13.85 14.70 -17.15
C ALA A 150 14.08 14.57 -18.66
N SER A 151 14.47 15.67 -19.29
CA SER A 151 15.00 15.66 -20.64
C SER A 151 16.33 14.93 -20.56
N SER A 152 16.27 13.61 -20.76
CA SER A 152 17.42 12.77 -21.10
C SER A 152 17.29 12.38 -22.55
#